data_AF-A0A5E6N8M7-F1
#
_entry.id   AF-A0A5E6N8M7-F1
#
_cell.length_a   1.000
_cell.length_b   1.000
_cell.length_c   1.000
_cell.angle_alpha   90.00
_cell.angle_beta   90.00
_cell.angle_gamma   90.00
#
_symmetry.space_group_name_H-M   'P 1'
#
loop_
_entity.id
_entity.type
_entity.pdbx_description
1 polymer ?
#
loop_
_entity_poly.entity_id
_entity_poly.type
_entity_poly.pdbx_seq_one_letter_code
_entity_poly.pdbx_strand_id
1 'polypeptide(L)'
;MGEIMKNKSILAIMLVTTMGFVNAGIFDDIGNGIAGAADDVADFTVDAADATVDAAGDVSIVIFNGLTTVGNLANGEKLRDNWIQKDN
;
A
#
# COMPACT_ATOMS: atom_id res chain seq x y z
N MET A 1 -2.83 -47.87 41.68
CA MET A 1 -2.33 -47.47 40.33
C MET A 1 -3.31 -46.60 39.53
N GLY A 2 -4.63 -46.79 39.62
CA GLY A 2 -5.61 -46.04 38.80
C GLY A 2 -5.74 -44.53 39.05
N GLU A 3 -5.69 -44.05 40.31
CA GLU A 3 -5.80 -42.61 40.62
C GLU A 3 -4.59 -41.79 40.15
N ILE A 4 -3.38 -42.32 40.32
CA ILE A 4 -2.14 -41.67 39.87
C ILE A 4 -2.16 -41.44 38.36
N MET A 5 -2.72 -42.38 37.58
CA MET A 5 -2.87 -42.22 36.13
C MET A 5 -3.92 -41.17 35.77
N LYS A 6 -5.06 -41.14 36.47
CA LYS A 6 -6.11 -40.12 36.24
C LYS A 6 -5.60 -38.69 36.43
N ASN A 7 -4.82 -38.44 37.49
CA ASN A 7 -4.26 -37.10 37.73
C ASN A 7 -3.24 -36.70 36.65
N LYS A 8 -2.41 -37.63 36.18
CA LYS A 8 -1.48 -37.39 35.07
C LYS A 8 -2.22 -37.09 33.75
N SER A 9 -3.31 -37.80 33.47
CA SER A 9 -4.15 -37.56 32.29
C SER A 9 -4.80 -36.19 32.32
N ILE A 10 -5.36 -35.78 33.47
CA ILE A 10 -5.97 -34.45 33.64
C ILE A 10 -4.93 -33.34 33.48
N LEU A 11 -3.73 -33.52 34.05
CA LEU A 11 -2.65 -32.54 33.93
C LEU A 11 -2.18 -32.39 32.47
N ALA A 12 -2.09 -33.50 31.74
CA ALA A 12 -1.73 -33.51 30.33
C ALA A 12 -2.79 -32.83 29.45
N ILE A 13 -4.08 -33.06 29.73
CA ILE A 13 -5.18 -32.39 29.05
C ILE A 13 -5.08 -30.89 29.30
N MET A 14 -5.00 -30.44 30.56
CA MET A 14 -4.90 -29.01 30.88
C MET A 14 -3.71 -28.34 30.20
N LEU A 15 -2.54 -28.98 30.15
CA LEU A 15 -1.37 -28.44 29.47
C LEU A 15 -1.65 -28.23 27.97
N VAL A 16 -2.19 -29.24 27.29
CA VAL A 16 -2.53 -29.16 25.86
C VAL A 16 -3.58 -28.09 25.60
N THR A 17 -4.64 -28.00 26.41
CA THR A 17 -5.69 -27.00 26.22
C THR A 17 -5.14 -25.58 26.41
N THR A 18 -4.35 -25.35 27.47
CA THR A 18 -3.73 -24.04 27.73
C THR A 18 -2.76 -23.65 26.61
N MET A 19 -1.92 -24.57 26.13
CA MET A 19 -1.04 -24.32 24.99
C MET A 19 -1.83 -24.03 23.70
N GLY A 20 -2.97 -24.71 23.50
CA GLY A 20 -3.88 -24.43 22.38
C GLY A 20 -4.45 -23.01 22.41
N PHE A 21 -4.90 -22.54 23.58
CA PHE A 21 -5.40 -21.17 23.75
C PHE A 21 -4.31 -20.11 23.60
N VAL A 22 -3.11 -20.35 24.16
CA VAL A 22 -1.96 -19.45 24.00
C VAL A 22 -1.58 -19.32 22.53
N ASN A 23 -1.54 -20.43 21.80
CA ASN A 23 -1.26 -20.41 20.37
C ASN A 23 -2.35 -19.65 19.58
N ALA A 24 -3.63 -19.84 19.91
CA ALA A 24 -4.72 -19.12 19.24
C ALA A 24 -4.62 -17.60 19.41
N GLY A 25 -4.28 -17.13 20.62
CA GLY A 25 -4.05 -15.70 20.87
C GLY A 25 -2.84 -15.14 20.11
N ILE A 26 -1.73 -15.88 20.09
CA ILE A 26 -0.52 -15.48 19.33
C ILE A 26 -0.82 -15.38 17.83
N PHE A 27 -1.56 -16.34 17.27
CA PHE A 27 -1.92 -16.31 15.85
C PHE A 27 -2.87 -15.16 15.51
N ASP A 28 -3.78 -14.79 16.40
CA ASP A 28 -4.67 -13.63 16.22
C ASP A 28 -3.87 -12.31 16.23
N ASP A 29 -2.99 -12.12 17.22
CA ASP A 29 -2.12 -10.94 17.31
C ASP A 29 -1.21 -10.80 16.08
N ILE A 30 -0.60 -11.91 15.62
CA ILE A 30 0.22 -11.93 14.39
C ILE A 30 -0.65 -11.60 13.17
N GLY A 31 -1.84 -12.18 13.06
CA GLY A 31 -2.76 -11.93 11.96
C GLY A 31 -3.15 -10.46 11.87
N ASN A 32 -3.51 -9.85 13.00
CA ASN A 32 -3.85 -8.43 13.07
C ASN A 32 -2.65 -7.53 12.76
N GLY A 33 -1.46 -7.88 13.26
CA GLY A 33 -0.23 -7.13 12.94
C GLY A 33 0.14 -7.17 11.45
N ILE A 34 -0.01 -8.34 10.81
CA ILE A 34 0.22 -8.49 9.36
C ILE A 34 -0.83 -7.73 8.56
N ALA A 35 -2.11 -7.79 8.97
CA ALA A 35 -3.18 -7.06 8.30
C ALA A 35 -2.93 -5.55 8.31
N GLY A 36 -2.53 -4.98 9.46
CA GLY A 36 -2.17 -3.57 9.56
C GLY A 36 -0.97 -3.20 8.69
N ALA A 37 0.10 -4.01 8.71
CA ALA A 37 1.26 -3.75 7.86
C ALA A 37 0.94 -3.85 6.35
N ALA A 38 0.00 -4.73 5.97
CA ALA A 38 -0.45 -4.82 4.59
C ALA A 38 -1.27 -3.59 4.17
N ASP A 39 -2.09 -3.05 5.06
CA ASP A 39 -2.85 -1.81 4.88
C ASP A 39 -1.91 -0.61 4.69
N ASP A 40 -0.91 -0.46 5.57
CA ASP A 40 0.11 0.60 5.48
C ASP A 40 0.87 0.56 4.13
N VAL A 41 1.21 -0.65 3.63
CA VAL A 41 1.87 -0.83 2.34
C VAL A 41 0.94 -0.52 1.17
N ALA A 42 -0.34 -0.84 1.29
CA ALA A 42 -1.34 -0.52 0.27
C ALA A 42 -1.50 1.00 0.13
N ASP A 43 -1.66 1.71 1.24
CA ASP A 43 -1.78 3.18 1.26
C ASP A 43 -0.54 3.85 0.66
N PHE A 44 0.67 3.44 1.08
CA PHE A 44 1.91 3.93 0.49
C PHE A 44 1.97 3.73 -1.04
N THR A 45 1.50 2.57 -1.51
CA THR A 45 1.50 2.24 -2.94
C THR A 45 0.53 3.13 -3.72
N VAL A 46 -0.65 3.41 -3.15
CA VAL A 46 -1.64 4.32 -3.75
C VAL A 46 -1.09 5.75 -3.81
N ASP A 47 -0.54 6.26 -2.72
CA ASP A 47 0.04 7.61 -2.66
C ASP A 47 1.20 7.77 -3.66
N ALA A 48 2.08 6.77 -3.75
CA ALA A 48 3.18 6.78 -4.71
C ALA A 48 2.69 6.76 -6.17
N ALA A 49 1.61 6.00 -6.45
CA ALA A 49 1.01 5.97 -7.78
C ALA A 49 0.38 7.32 -8.15
N ASP A 50 -0.36 7.95 -7.23
CA ASP A 50 -0.99 9.25 -7.44
C ASP A 50 0.04 10.34 -7.75
N ALA A 51 1.10 10.43 -6.93
CA ALA A 51 2.21 11.35 -7.16
C ALA A 51 2.90 11.14 -8.53
N THR A 52 2.99 9.88 -8.99
CA THR A 52 3.57 9.55 -10.29
C THR A 52 2.67 10.00 -11.44
N VAL A 53 1.34 9.82 -11.30
CA VAL A 53 0.36 10.28 -12.28
C VAL A 53 0.37 11.80 -12.40
N ASP A 54 0.44 12.50 -11.27
CA ASP A 54 0.51 13.95 -11.24
C ASP A 54 1.77 14.48 -11.95
N ALA A 55 2.93 13.92 -11.63
CA ALA A 55 4.19 14.28 -12.27
C ALA A 55 4.16 13.98 -13.78
N ALA A 56 3.56 12.87 -14.19
CA ALA A 56 3.41 12.53 -15.60
C ALA A 56 2.50 13.54 -16.33
N GLY A 57 1.43 14.00 -15.69
CA GLY A 57 0.56 15.06 -16.18
C GLY A 57 1.33 16.35 -16.44
N ASP A 58 2.11 16.82 -15.46
CA ASP A 58 2.90 18.04 -15.57
C ASP A 58 3.94 17.96 -16.70
N VAL A 59 4.67 16.84 -16.80
CA VAL A 59 5.65 16.61 -17.85
C VAL A 59 4.98 16.60 -19.23
N SER A 60 3.80 16.00 -19.35
CA SER A 60 3.08 15.96 -20.63
C SER A 60 2.71 17.36 -21.11
N ILE A 61 2.25 18.25 -20.21
CA ILE A 61 1.91 19.64 -20.54
C ILE A 61 3.15 20.38 -21.03
N VAL A 62 4.30 20.22 -20.36
CA VAL A 62 5.56 20.83 -20.79
C VAL A 62 5.97 20.36 -22.18
N ILE A 63 5.87 19.05 -22.45
CA ILE A 63 6.19 18.50 -23.78
C ILE A 63 5.25 19.06 -24.85
N PHE A 64 3.93 19.06 -24.60
CA PHE A 64 2.95 19.58 -25.55
C PHE A 64 3.14 21.08 -25.83
N ASN A 65 3.34 21.89 -24.77
CA ASN A 65 3.60 23.32 -24.91
C ASN A 65 4.92 23.56 -25.67
N GLY A 66 5.97 22.80 -25.36
CA GLY A 66 7.25 22.87 -26.06
C GLY A 66 7.12 22.53 -27.55
N LEU A 67 6.46 21.42 -27.87
CA LEU A 67 6.25 20.99 -29.26
C LEU A 67 5.43 22.01 -30.06
N THR A 68 4.33 22.50 -29.48
CA THR A 68 3.47 23.52 -30.11
C THR A 68 4.23 24.83 -30.33
N THR A 69 5.02 25.25 -29.35
CA THR A 69 5.87 26.45 -29.47
C THR A 69 6.88 26.32 -30.60
N VAL A 70 7.55 25.17 -30.72
CA VAL A 70 8.50 24.92 -31.82
C VAL A 70 7.80 24.88 -33.18
N GLY A 71 6.64 24.23 -33.28
CA GLY A 71 5.83 24.20 -34.51
C GLY A 71 5.41 25.60 -34.96
N ASN A 72 4.93 26.42 -34.02
CA ASN A 72 4.48 27.78 -34.32
C ASN A 72 5.64 28.73 -34.65
N LEU A 73 6.82 28.53 -34.04
CA LEU A 73 8.04 29.22 -34.44
C LEU A 73 8.39 28.92 -35.90
N ALA A 74 8.29 27.65 -36.31
CA ALA A 74 8.54 27.23 -37.69
C ALA A 74 7.52 27.83 -38.69
N ASN A 75 6.30 28.09 -38.23
CA ASN A 75 5.22 28.68 -39.03
C ASN A 75 5.18 30.22 -38.98
N GLY A 76 6.07 30.88 -38.22
CA GLY A 76 6.11 32.35 -38.09
C GLY A 76 5.00 32.94 -37.20
N GLU A 77 4.37 32.11 -36.37
CA GLU A 77 3.27 32.52 -35.48
C GLU A 77 3.77 33.04 -34.11
N LYS A 78 2.89 33.67 -33.33
CA LYS A 78 3.23 34.23 -32.01
C LYS A 78 3.31 33.12 -30.96
N LEU A 79 4.48 32.99 -30.32
CA LEU A 79 4.79 31.89 -29.39
C LEU A 79 4.01 31.91 -28.06
N ARG A 80 3.46 33.07 -27.66
CA ARG A 80 2.87 33.25 -26.32
C ARG A 80 1.43 32.74 -26.18
N ASP A 81 0.77 32.43 -27.29
CA ASP A 81 -0.65 32.03 -27.28
C ASP A 81 -0.82 30.51 -27.05
N ASN A 82 0.29 29.78 -26.90
CA ASN A 82 0.35 28.31 -26.92
C ASN A 82 0.44 27.64 -25.55
N TRP A 83 0.52 28.40 -24.47
CA TRP A 83 0.77 27.84 -23.15
C TRP A 83 -0.51 27.32 -22.51
N ILE A 84 -0.68 25.99 -22.48
CA ILE A 84 -1.76 25.33 -21.74
C ILE A 84 -1.37 25.23 -20.26
N GLN A 85 -2.25 25.67 -19.36
CA GLN A 85 -2.11 25.49 -17.90
C GLN A 85 -2.91 24.28 -17.43
N LYS A 86 -2.37 23.55 -16.44
CA LYS A 86 -2.96 22.33 -15.85
C LYS A 86 -4.35 22.55 -15.25
N ASP A 87 -4.63 23.77 -14.77
CA ASP A 87 -5.77 24.07 -13.88
C ASP A 87 -6.96 24.77 -14.58
N ASN A 88 -7.15 24.55 -15.89
CA ASN A 88 -8.31 25.07 -16.65
C ASN A 88 -9.51 24.12 -16.64
#